data_AF-A0A0G1ICN7-F1
#
_entry.id   AF-A0A0G1ICN7-F1
#
_cell.length_a   1.000
_cell.length_b   1.000
_cell.length_c   1.000
_cell.angle_alpha   90.00
_cell.angle_beta   90.00
_cell.angle_gamma   90.00
#
_symmetry.space_group_name_H-M   'P 1'
#
loop_
_entity.id
_entity.type
_entity.pdbx_description
1 polymer ?
#
loop_
_entity_poly.entity_id
_entity_poly.type
_entity_poly.pdbx_seq_one_letter_code
_entity_poly.pdbx_strand_id
1 'polypeptide(L)'
;MKIDLHKIKIGKVIVGYKDSAEEGVMAYSGKLDIRPKYQREFVYKEKQRNAVIETIKNSFPLNVMYWMIRDDGGYEVLDGQQRTISIGQYVNGDFSLNDRFFHNLTKEEQDKILDYELMIYFCEGTDKERLDWFRIINIAGEKLTDQEIRNAVYTGPWLSDAKIKFSKSNCAAYLLANDGGNSVQWGELYNEFKDKKHDSKKLEAEIKELMQDEDVTKKSGIYPYVLTEQERHLSIRAFTDRMKREAYERQDGICPFCKKQKKDKKQWDISEMEADHITPWHEGGKTIAENCQMLCKEDNRTKSGK
;
A
#
# COMPACT_ATOMS: atom_id res chain seq x y z
N MET A 1 3.78 -27.80 19.23
CA MET A 1 2.82 -26.74 19.59
C MET A 1 1.87 -27.28 20.64
N LYS A 2 1.74 -26.60 21.77
CA LYS A 2 0.78 -26.90 22.84
C LYS A 2 -0.44 -26.00 22.66
N ILE A 3 -1.64 -26.57 22.76
CA ILE A 3 -2.90 -25.87 22.46
C ILE A 3 -3.92 -26.24 23.54
N ASP A 4 -4.37 -25.25 24.30
CA ASP A 4 -5.29 -25.45 25.43
C ASP A 4 -6.54 -24.58 25.30
N LEU A 5 -7.73 -25.19 25.33
CA LEU A 5 -9.01 -24.48 25.22
C LEU A 5 -9.37 -23.79 26.54
N HIS A 6 -9.71 -22.51 26.46
CA HIS A 6 -10.18 -21.69 27.56
C HIS A 6 -11.53 -21.07 27.21
N LYS A 7 -12.45 -21.07 28.17
CA LYS A 7 -13.72 -20.34 28.08
C LYS A 7 -13.59 -19.04 28.85
N ILE A 8 -13.70 -17.91 28.17
CA ILE A 8 -13.49 -16.59 28.78
C ILE A 8 -14.65 -15.67 28.42
N LYS A 9 -15.28 -15.09 29.44
CA LYS A 9 -16.35 -14.10 29.29
C LYS A 9 -15.86 -12.86 28.52
N ILE A 10 -16.70 -12.34 27.62
CA ILE A 10 -16.43 -11.11 26.88
C ILE A 10 -16.02 -9.97 27.80
N GLY A 11 -16.76 -9.77 28.90
CA GLY A 11 -16.50 -8.70 29.87
C GLY A 11 -15.11 -8.78 30.48
N LYS A 12 -14.50 -9.96 30.57
CA LYS A 12 -13.11 -10.14 31.01
C LYS A 12 -12.13 -9.86 29.86
N VAL A 13 -12.42 -10.34 28.65
CA VAL A 13 -11.56 -10.15 27.46
C VAL A 13 -11.37 -8.67 27.13
N ILE A 14 -12.44 -7.88 27.18
CA ILE A 14 -12.43 -6.47 26.78
C ILE A 14 -12.06 -5.49 27.90
N VAL A 15 -11.67 -5.96 29.09
CA VAL A 15 -11.20 -5.06 30.17
C VAL A 15 -10.02 -4.24 29.70
N GLY A 16 -10.10 -2.91 29.88
CA GLY A 16 -9.04 -2.00 29.47
C GLY A 16 -8.85 -1.93 27.95
N TYR A 17 -9.90 -2.24 27.17
CA TYR A 17 -9.90 -2.10 25.72
C TYR A 17 -9.47 -0.69 25.30
N LYS A 18 -8.51 -0.62 24.38
CA LYS A 18 -8.04 0.62 23.75
C LYS A 18 -7.81 0.34 22.26
N ASP A 19 -8.57 1.02 21.40
CA ASP A 19 -8.32 1.05 19.95
C ASP A 19 -7.62 2.37 19.61
N SER A 20 -6.31 2.31 19.40
CA SER A 20 -5.53 3.45 18.96
C SER A 20 -5.12 3.17 17.53
N ALA A 21 -5.86 3.73 16.56
CA ALA A 21 -5.72 3.47 15.11
C ALA A 21 -4.29 3.07 14.68
N GLU A 22 -3.30 3.95 14.87
CA GLU A 22 -1.90 3.69 14.51
C GLU A 22 -1.08 2.93 15.56
N GLU A 23 -1.47 2.99 16.84
CA GLU A 23 -0.70 2.43 17.96
C GLU A 23 -1.13 0.99 18.33
N GLY A 24 -2.12 0.43 17.63
CA GLY A 24 -2.61 -0.93 17.81
C GLY A 24 -3.85 -1.02 18.69
N VAL A 25 -4.31 -2.24 18.93
CA VAL A 25 -5.49 -2.53 19.77
C VAL A 25 -5.10 -3.46 20.90
N MET A 26 -5.32 -3.04 22.14
CA MET A 26 -5.03 -3.84 23.33
C MET A 26 -6.27 -4.05 24.18
N ALA A 27 -6.33 -5.17 24.90
CA ALA A 27 -7.34 -5.45 25.91
C ALA A 27 -6.82 -6.43 26.97
N TYR A 28 -7.73 -7.09 27.70
CA TYR A 28 -7.42 -8.03 28.77
C TYR A 28 -6.47 -7.42 29.82
N SER A 29 -6.79 -6.22 30.27
CA SER A 29 -5.95 -5.41 31.19
C SER A 29 -4.54 -5.13 30.65
N GLY A 30 -4.43 -4.92 29.33
CA GLY A 30 -3.16 -4.66 28.65
C GLY A 30 -2.32 -5.92 28.38
N LYS A 31 -2.82 -7.11 28.70
CA LYS A 31 -2.12 -8.38 28.45
C LYS A 31 -2.39 -8.96 27.07
N LEU A 32 -3.46 -8.56 26.39
CA LEU A 32 -3.81 -9.05 25.07
C LEU A 32 -3.52 -7.97 24.02
N ASP A 33 -2.59 -8.26 23.12
CA ASP A 33 -2.41 -7.53 21.88
C ASP A 33 -3.38 -8.09 20.82
N ILE A 34 -4.48 -7.38 20.58
CA ILE A 34 -5.52 -7.78 19.62
C ILE A 34 -5.08 -7.45 18.20
N ARG A 35 -4.50 -6.27 18.00
CA ARG A 35 -3.92 -5.83 16.74
C ARG A 35 -2.58 -5.17 17.06
N PRO A 36 -1.47 -5.88 16.86
CA PRO A 36 -0.17 -5.25 16.89
C PRO A 36 -0.07 -4.17 15.80
N LYS A 37 0.74 -3.14 16.04
CA LYS A 37 0.97 -2.02 15.09
C LYS A 37 1.35 -2.46 13.68
N TYR A 38 1.95 -3.66 13.57
CA TYR A 38 2.41 -4.23 12.32
C TYR A 38 1.37 -5.10 11.61
N GLN A 39 0.18 -5.33 12.14
CA GLN A 39 -0.85 -6.07 11.42
C GLN A 39 -1.73 -5.13 10.59
N ARG A 40 -2.46 -5.69 9.60
CA ARG A 40 -3.40 -4.91 8.78
C ARG A 40 -4.46 -4.25 9.65
N GLU A 41 -4.92 -3.08 9.23
CA GLU A 41 -6.07 -2.42 9.85
C GLU A 41 -7.34 -3.28 9.79
N PHE A 42 -8.30 -2.96 10.65
CA PHE A 42 -9.60 -3.61 10.70
C PHE A 42 -10.32 -3.54 9.34
N VAL A 43 -10.75 -4.68 8.81
CA VAL A 43 -11.28 -4.80 7.43
C VAL A 43 -12.79 -5.05 7.43
N TYR A 44 -13.37 -5.51 8.54
CA TYR A 44 -14.80 -5.79 8.63
C TYR A 44 -15.63 -4.55 8.32
N LYS A 45 -16.49 -4.68 7.30
CA LYS A 45 -17.52 -3.68 6.99
C LYS A 45 -18.66 -3.77 8.00
N GLU A 46 -19.54 -2.77 7.99
CA GLU A 46 -20.67 -2.66 8.93
C GLU A 46 -21.49 -3.94 9.06
N LYS A 47 -21.85 -4.58 7.94
CA LYS A 47 -22.60 -5.84 7.95
C LYS A 47 -21.88 -6.97 8.70
N GLN A 48 -20.55 -7.06 8.55
CA GLN A 48 -19.74 -8.12 9.17
C GLN A 48 -19.61 -7.90 10.67
N ARG A 49 -19.32 -6.67 11.13
CA ARG A 49 -19.26 -6.36 12.56
C ARG A 49 -20.63 -6.54 13.24
N ASN A 50 -21.72 -6.16 12.58
CA ASN A 50 -23.08 -6.30 13.13
C ASN A 50 -23.44 -7.78 13.31
N ALA A 51 -23.09 -8.64 12.36
CA ALA A 51 -23.32 -10.09 12.46
C ALA A 51 -22.61 -10.73 13.67
N VAL A 52 -21.44 -10.23 14.07
CA VAL A 52 -20.75 -10.70 15.29
C VAL A 52 -21.58 -10.37 16.53
N ILE A 53 -22.07 -9.14 16.65
CA ILE A 53 -22.87 -8.72 17.80
C ILE A 53 -24.23 -9.43 17.82
N GLU A 54 -24.88 -9.61 16.68
CA GLU A 54 -26.13 -10.38 16.56
C GLU A 54 -25.94 -11.84 16.99
N THR A 55 -24.84 -12.47 16.57
CA THR A 55 -24.49 -13.84 16.99
C THR A 55 -24.44 -13.95 18.51
N ILE A 56 -23.77 -12.99 19.17
CA ILE A 56 -23.64 -12.95 20.63
C ILE A 56 -25.00 -12.71 21.31
N LYS A 57 -25.77 -11.72 20.83
CA LYS A 57 -27.10 -11.39 21.37
C LYS A 57 -28.07 -12.56 21.27
N ASN A 58 -27.95 -13.38 20.23
CA ASN A 58 -28.77 -14.58 20.03
C ASN A 58 -28.19 -15.84 20.69
N SER A 59 -27.06 -15.73 21.40
CA SER A 59 -26.35 -16.86 22.02
C SER A 59 -25.99 -17.97 21.02
N PHE A 60 -25.78 -17.60 19.76
CA PHE A 60 -25.27 -18.49 18.73
C PHE A 60 -23.76 -18.72 18.91
N PRO A 61 -23.24 -19.87 18.46
CA PRO A 61 -21.82 -20.17 18.58
C PRO A 61 -21.02 -19.24 17.67
N LEU A 62 -20.18 -18.41 18.28
CA LEU A 62 -19.15 -17.69 17.58
C LEU A 62 -17.99 -18.65 17.33
N ASN A 63 -17.35 -18.55 16.17
CA ASN A 63 -16.19 -19.38 15.86
C ASN A 63 -15.12 -19.25 16.96
N VAL A 64 -14.31 -20.30 17.12
CA VAL A 64 -13.20 -20.30 18.09
C VAL A 64 -12.17 -19.22 17.73
N MET A 65 -11.45 -18.75 18.74
CA MET A 65 -10.34 -17.80 18.59
C MET A 65 -9.04 -18.48 19.01
N TYR A 66 -7.91 -17.97 18.53
CA TYR A 66 -6.60 -18.50 18.84
C TYR A 66 -5.70 -17.37 19.32
N TRP A 67 -5.14 -17.52 20.52
CA TRP A 67 -4.20 -16.57 21.11
C TRP A 67 -2.85 -17.25 21.30
N MET A 68 -1.79 -16.60 20.85
CA MET A 68 -0.42 -17.02 21.12
C MET A 68 0.03 -16.48 22.47
N ILE A 69 0.61 -17.36 23.29
CA ILE A 69 1.32 -16.95 24.50
C ILE A 69 2.65 -16.31 24.09
N ARG A 70 2.93 -15.14 24.64
CA ARG A 70 4.19 -14.42 24.48
C ARG A 70 5.15 -14.74 25.62
N ASP A 71 6.44 -14.54 25.38
CA ASP A 71 7.50 -14.83 26.35
C ASP A 71 7.40 -13.96 27.62
N ASP A 72 6.75 -12.79 27.52
CA ASP A 72 6.48 -11.87 28.64
C ASP A 72 5.22 -12.23 29.46
N GLY A 73 4.58 -13.37 29.15
CA GLY A 73 3.34 -13.81 29.80
C GLY A 73 2.08 -13.09 29.30
N GLY A 74 2.20 -12.26 28.27
CA GLY A 74 1.08 -11.68 27.53
C GLY A 74 0.54 -12.63 26.45
N TYR A 75 -0.42 -12.12 25.69
CA TYR A 75 -1.09 -12.82 24.60
C TYR A 75 -1.10 -11.96 23.35
N GLU A 76 -1.01 -12.60 22.19
CA GLU A 76 -1.23 -11.98 20.88
C GLU A 76 -2.31 -12.75 20.13
N VAL A 77 -3.26 -12.05 19.51
CA VAL A 77 -4.31 -12.70 18.73
C VAL A 77 -3.72 -13.26 17.43
N LEU A 78 -3.88 -14.56 17.23
CA LEU A 78 -3.52 -15.27 16.00
C LEU A 78 -4.69 -15.36 15.02
N ASP A 79 -5.89 -15.64 15.55
CA ASP A 79 -7.15 -15.59 14.82
C ASP A 79 -8.28 -15.17 15.76
N GLY A 80 -9.28 -14.49 15.18
CA GLY A 80 -10.37 -13.87 15.93
C GLY A 80 -10.27 -12.36 16.04
N GLN A 81 -9.20 -11.75 15.51
CA GLN A 81 -8.94 -10.32 15.59
C GLN A 81 -10.16 -9.45 15.25
N GLN A 82 -10.74 -9.64 14.07
CA GLN A 82 -11.88 -8.83 13.61
C GLN A 82 -13.11 -9.00 14.50
N ARG A 83 -13.34 -10.21 15.03
CA ARG A 83 -14.42 -10.50 15.98
C ARG A 83 -14.18 -9.79 17.31
N THR A 84 -12.97 -9.91 17.86
CA THR A 84 -12.58 -9.27 19.12
C THR A 84 -12.66 -7.74 19.03
N ILE A 85 -12.20 -7.15 17.93
CA ILE A 85 -12.30 -5.70 17.70
C ILE A 85 -13.77 -5.28 17.58
N SER A 86 -14.60 -6.00 16.81
CA SER A 86 -16.04 -5.69 16.68
C SER A 86 -16.74 -5.67 18.04
N ILE A 87 -16.44 -6.63 18.90
CA ILE A 87 -16.97 -6.71 20.27
C ILE A 87 -16.49 -5.52 21.10
N GLY A 88 -15.18 -5.25 21.08
CA GLY A 88 -14.58 -4.13 21.82
C GLY A 88 -15.20 -2.79 21.41
N GLN A 89 -15.28 -2.51 20.11
CA GLN A 89 -15.85 -1.29 19.55
C GLN A 89 -17.33 -1.11 19.93
N TYR A 90 -18.12 -2.18 19.89
CA TYR A 90 -19.54 -2.10 20.27
C TYR A 90 -19.70 -1.76 21.76
N VAL A 91 -18.94 -2.45 22.63
CA VAL A 91 -19.00 -2.22 24.09
C VAL A 91 -18.43 -0.84 24.46
N ASN A 92 -17.41 -0.36 23.74
CA ASN A 92 -16.86 0.99 23.89
C ASN A 92 -17.83 2.09 23.40
N GLY A 93 -18.80 1.75 22.55
CA GLY A 93 -19.80 2.68 22.03
C GLY A 93 -19.41 3.32 20.68
N ASP A 94 -18.46 2.73 19.95
CA ASP A 94 -17.95 3.27 18.68
C ASP A 94 -18.95 3.11 17.53
N PHE A 95 -19.93 2.20 17.67
CA PHE A 95 -21.04 2.04 16.73
C PHE A 95 -22.29 1.49 17.41
N SER A 96 -23.44 1.62 16.73
CA SER A 96 -24.73 1.09 17.17
C SER A 96 -25.18 -0.10 16.32
N LEU A 97 -25.94 -1.02 16.92
CA LEU A 97 -26.64 -2.09 16.23
C LEU A 97 -28.14 -1.78 16.23
N ASN A 98 -28.75 -1.65 15.05
CA ASN A 98 -30.16 -1.23 14.90
C ASN A 98 -30.45 0.04 15.70
N ASP A 99 -29.60 1.06 15.54
CA ASP A 99 -29.66 2.36 16.21
C ASP A 99 -29.59 2.31 17.75
N ARG A 100 -29.21 1.17 18.33
CA ARG A 100 -28.98 1.02 19.77
C ARG A 100 -27.49 0.83 20.07
N PHE A 101 -26.92 1.75 20.83
CA PHE A 101 -25.58 1.64 21.40
C PHE A 101 -25.59 0.72 22.63
N PHE A 102 -24.43 0.16 22.98
CA PHE A 102 -24.29 -0.70 24.16
C PHE A 102 -24.74 -0.01 25.47
N HIS A 103 -24.40 1.27 25.65
CA HIS A 103 -24.82 2.04 26.84
C HIS A 103 -26.34 2.33 26.88
N ASN A 104 -27.05 2.18 25.76
CA ASN A 104 -28.52 2.33 25.67
C ASN A 104 -29.28 0.99 25.84
N LEU A 105 -28.56 -0.10 26.10
CA LEU A 105 -29.15 -1.40 26.41
C LEU A 105 -29.60 -1.48 27.87
N THR A 106 -30.58 -2.33 28.16
CA THR A 106 -30.91 -2.65 29.55
C THR A 106 -29.75 -3.38 30.22
N LYS A 107 -29.69 -3.37 31.55
CA LYS A 107 -28.63 -4.07 32.29
C LYS A 107 -28.57 -5.56 31.95
N GLU A 108 -29.73 -6.19 31.80
CA GLU A 108 -29.85 -7.60 31.39
C GLU A 108 -29.30 -7.84 29.98
N GLU A 109 -29.60 -6.96 29.01
CA GLU A 109 -29.06 -7.04 27.66
C GLU A 109 -27.53 -6.86 27.64
N GLN A 110 -27.01 -5.92 28.45
CA GLN A 110 -25.56 -5.71 28.61
C GLN A 110 -24.89 -6.94 29.21
N ASP A 111 -25.43 -7.46 30.31
CA ASP A 111 -24.88 -8.60 31.02
C ASP A 111 -24.90 -9.85 30.14
N LYS A 112 -25.95 -10.06 29.34
CA LYS A 112 -26.00 -11.15 28.35
C LYS A 112 -24.83 -11.11 27.35
N ILE A 113 -24.43 -9.91 26.91
CA ILE A 113 -23.29 -9.73 26.01
C ILE A 113 -21.98 -9.96 26.78
N LEU A 114 -21.81 -9.34 27.94
CA LEU A 114 -20.57 -9.41 28.72
C LEU A 114 -20.30 -10.82 29.28
N ASP A 115 -21.34 -11.58 29.60
CA ASP A 115 -21.26 -12.93 30.15
C ASP A 115 -21.11 -14.02 29.08
N TYR A 116 -21.24 -13.68 27.79
CA TYR A 116 -21.00 -14.63 26.71
C TYR A 116 -19.57 -15.19 26.78
N GLU A 117 -19.45 -16.51 26.78
CA GLU A 117 -18.15 -17.20 26.85
C GLU A 117 -17.54 -17.39 25.45
N LEU A 118 -16.41 -16.74 25.23
CA LEU A 118 -15.58 -16.97 24.04
C LEU A 118 -14.76 -18.25 24.21
N MET A 119 -14.74 -19.07 23.16
CA MET A 119 -13.92 -20.27 23.06
C MET A 119 -12.55 -19.88 22.50
N ILE A 120 -11.55 -19.79 23.36
CA ILE A 120 -10.21 -19.29 23.01
C ILE A 120 -9.17 -20.37 23.26
N TYR A 121 -8.46 -20.76 22.22
CA TYR A 121 -7.30 -21.63 22.36
C TYR A 121 -6.06 -20.81 22.67
N PHE A 122 -5.40 -21.14 23.78
CA PHE A 122 -4.07 -20.63 24.09
C PHE A 122 -3.04 -21.54 23.45
N CYS A 123 -2.16 -20.93 22.68
CA CYS A 123 -1.19 -21.61 21.83
C CYS A 123 0.22 -21.27 22.27
N GLU A 124 1.07 -22.27 22.41
CA GLU A 124 2.48 -22.14 22.76
C GLU A 124 3.31 -22.99 21.79
N GLY A 125 4.36 -22.42 21.22
CA GLY A 125 5.17 -23.11 20.21
C GLY A 125 6.26 -22.22 19.65
N THR A 126 7.16 -22.85 18.91
CA THR A 126 8.29 -22.21 18.21
C THR A 126 7.81 -21.34 17.04
N ASP A 127 8.63 -20.39 16.57
CA ASP A 127 8.26 -19.50 15.45
C ASP A 127 7.86 -20.25 14.17
N LYS A 128 8.50 -21.39 13.91
CA LYS A 128 8.14 -22.26 12.78
C LYS A 128 6.73 -22.83 12.93
N GLU A 129 6.40 -23.35 14.11
CA GLU A 129 5.07 -23.90 14.39
C GLU A 129 3.99 -22.82 14.36
N ARG A 130 4.30 -21.62 14.87
CA ARG A 130 3.41 -20.44 14.77
C ARG A 130 3.08 -20.13 13.32
N LEU A 131 4.10 -20.10 12.46
CA LEU A 131 3.96 -19.79 11.03
C LEU A 131 3.15 -20.85 10.28
N ASP A 132 3.42 -22.13 10.53
CA ASP A 132 2.68 -23.24 9.92
C ASP A 132 1.22 -23.24 10.38
N TRP A 133 0.96 -23.00 11.67
CA TRP A 133 -0.40 -22.92 12.20
C TRP A 133 -1.17 -21.70 11.68
N PHE A 134 -0.51 -20.55 11.58
CA PHE A 134 -1.09 -19.35 10.99
C PHE A 134 -1.50 -19.58 9.54
N ARG A 135 -0.67 -20.29 8.76
CA ARG A 135 -1.01 -20.67 7.38
C ARG A 135 -2.24 -21.57 7.33
N ILE A 136 -2.33 -22.57 8.22
CA ILE A 136 -3.45 -23.52 8.28
C ILE A 136 -4.78 -22.82 8.57
N ILE A 137 -4.81 -21.93 9.57
CA ILE A 137 -6.05 -21.23 9.94
C ILE A 137 -6.51 -20.28 8.83
N ASN A 138 -5.58 -19.60 8.17
CA ASN A 138 -5.90 -18.65 7.10
C ASN A 138 -6.35 -19.30 5.78
N ILE A 139 -6.41 -20.64 5.68
CA ILE A 139 -6.93 -21.34 4.48
C ILE A 139 -8.41 -21.02 4.25
N ALA A 140 -9.20 -20.86 5.31
CA ALA A 140 -10.65 -20.63 5.23
C ALA A 140 -11.06 -19.15 5.43
N GLY A 141 -10.14 -18.28 5.81
CA GLY A 141 -10.37 -16.85 6.06
C GLY A 141 -10.03 -15.96 4.85
N GLU A 142 -10.06 -14.63 5.05
CA GLU A 142 -9.48 -13.72 4.04
C GLU A 142 -7.99 -14.01 3.90
N LYS A 143 -7.54 -14.28 2.67
CA LYS A 143 -6.13 -14.60 2.41
C LYS A 143 -5.25 -13.42 2.77
N LEU A 144 -4.42 -13.61 3.79
CA LEU A 144 -3.27 -12.76 4.06
C LEU A 144 -2.19 -12.99 3.00
N THR A 145 -1.51 -11.92 2.64
CA THR A 145 -0.32 -11.93 1.77
C THR A 145 0.86 -12.58 2.48
N ASP A 146 1.82 -13.14 1.72
CA ASP A 146 3.05 -13.71 2.28
C ASP A 146 3.83 -12.69 3.14
N GLN A 147 3.70 -11.40 2.83
CA GLN A 147 4.32 -10.34 3.61
C GLN A 147 3.63 -10.15 4.96
N GLU A 148 2.29 -10.25 5.03
CA GLU A 148 1.55 -10.19 6.29
C GLU A 148 1.87 -11.39 7.19
N ILE A 149 2.00 -12.58 6.60
CA ILE A 149 2.44 -13.79 7.32
C ILE A 149 3.84 -13.60 7.91
N ARG A 150 4.79 -13.07 7.12
CA ARG A 150 6.15 -12.77 7.62
C ARG A 150 6.14 -11.73 8.73
N ASN A 151 5.32 -10.69 8.62
CA ASN A 151 5.26 -9.63 9.62
C ASN A 151 4.70 -10.12 10.97
N ALA A 152 3.76 -11.07 10.95
CA ALA A 152 3.19 -11.64 12.17
C ALA A 152 4.16 -12.56 12.93
N VAL A 153 5.09 -13.18 12.21
CA VAL A 153 6.02 -14.18 12.78
C VAL A 153 7.36 -13.54 13.16
N TYR A 154 7.87 -12.62 12.35
CA TYR A 154 9.16 -11.95 12.59
C TYR A 154 8.97 -10.58 13.23
N THR A 155 8.13 -10.52 14.27
CA THR A 155 7.93 -9.32 15.06
C THR A 155 9.19 -8.99 15.86
N GLY A 156 9.72 -7.79 15.67
CA GLY A 156 10.88 -7.33 16.42
C GLY A 156 11.07 -5.81 16.30
N PRO A 157 12.03 -5.24 17.07
CA PRO A 157 12.26 -3.80 17.09
C PRO A 157 12.49 -3.21 15.70
N TRP A 158 13.21 -3.93 14.83
CA TRP A 158 13.47 -3.53 13.45
C TRP A 158 12.19 -3.49 12.60
N LEU A 159 11.37 -4.54 12.63
CA LEU A 159 10.14 -4.58 11.83
C LEU A 159 9.13 -3.50 12.27
N SER A 160 9.01 -3.31 13.59
CA SER A 160 8.17 -2.26 14.17
C SER A 160 8.61 -0.87 13.72
N ASP A 161 9.91 -0.59 13.76
CA ASP A 161 10.48 0.69 13.31
C ASP A 161 10.32 0.90 11.79
N ALA A 162 10.57 -0.15 10.99
CA ALA A 162 10.37 -0.11 9.55
C ALA A 162 8.90 0.20 9.19
N LYS A 163 7.92 -0.44 9.83
CA LYS A 163 6.51 -0.18 9.52
C LYS A 163 6.02 1.21 9.91
N ILE A 164 6.49 1.75 11.03
CA ILE A 164 6.19 3.14 11.42
C ILE A 164 6.64 4.12 10.34
N LYS A 165 7.74 3.82 9.65
CA LYS A 165 8.33 4.68 8.61
C LYS A 165 7.75 4.42 7.22
N PHE A 166 7.44 3.16 6.89
CA PHE A 166 7.16 2.72 5.52
C PHE A 166 5.73 2.20 5.30
N SER A 167 4.92 2.01 6.34
CA SER A 167 3.58 1.40 6.24
C SER A 167 2.45 2.25 6.80
N LYS A 168 2.73 3.49 7.24
CA LYS A 168 1.67 4.44 7.60
C LYS A 168 0.92 4.92 6.35
N SER A 169 -0.38 5.06 6.48
CA SER A 169 -1.25 5.75 5.52
C SER A 169 -0.66 7.13 5.25
N ASN A 170 -0.47 7.50 3.97
CA ASN A 170 0.16 8.76 3.55
C ASN A 170 1.60 9.01 4.03
N CYS A 171 2.37 8.00 4.46
CA CYS A 171 3.81 8.22 4.64
C CYS A 171 4.50 8.49 3.30
N ALA A 172 5.68 9.13 3.34
CA ALA A 172 6.44 9.44 2.13
C ALA A 172 6.61 8.20 1.24
N ALA A 173 6.95 7.05 1.81
CA ALA A 173 7.08 5.80 1.06
C ALA A 173 5.75 5.31 0.45
N TYR A 174 4.63 5.46 1.17
CA TYR A 174 3.29 5.10 0.67
C TYR A 174 2.85 6.04 -0.45
N LEU A 175 3.00 7.36 -0.27
CA LEU A 175 2.68 8.36 -1.30
C LEU A 175 3.53 8.17 -2.55
N LEU A 176 4.82 7.90 -2.39
CA LEU A 176 5.73 7.57 -3.50
C LEU A 176 5.35 6.26 -4.21
N ALA A 177 4.72 5.31 -3.51
CA ALA A 177 4.24 4.06 -4.09
C ALA A 177 2.85 4.19 -4.74
N ASN A 178 2.04 5.18 -4.34
CA ASN A 178 0.62 5.31 -4.71
C ASN A 178 0.31 6.55 -5.57
N ASP A 179 1.31 7.17 -6.20
CA ASP A 179 1.20 8.40 -7.01
C ASP A 179 0.51 8.18 -8.39
N GLY A 180 -0.62 7.47 -8.40
CA GLY A 180 -1.49 7.28 -9.57
C GLY A 180 -0.96 6.33 -10.67
N GLY A 181 0.20 5.73 -10.49
CA GLY A 181 0.76 4.70 -11.38
C GLY A 181 0.99 3.39 -10.65
N ASN A 182 0.82 2.25 -11.36
CA ASN A 182 1.13 0.92 -10.84
C ASN A 182 2.40 0.92 -9.99
N SER A 183 2.34 0.23 -8.84
CA SER A 183 3.47 0.02 -7.94
C SER A 183 4.71 -0.44 -8.72
N VAL A 184 5.87 0.11 -8.36
CA VAL A 184 7.17 -0.29 -8.92
C VAL A 184 7.32 -1.81 -8.73
N GLN A 185 7.55 -2.54 -9.82
CA GLN A 185 7.72 -4.00 -9.82
C GLN A 185 9.12 -4.37 -9.30
N TRP A 186 9.36 -4.11 -8.01
CA TRP A 186 10.66 -4.32 -7.36
C TRP A 186 11.20 -5.74 -7.51
N GLY A 187 10.34 -6.75 -7.58
CA GLY A 187 10.74 -8.14 -7.78
C GLY A 187 11.43 -8.39 -9.13
N GLU A 188 10.92 -7.79 -10.21
CA GLU A 188 11.50 -7.92 -11.55
C GLU A 188 12.83 -7.17 -11.62
N LEU A 189 12.86 -5.93 -11.13
CA LEU A 189 14.07 -5.11 -11.08
C LEU A 189 15.18 -5.75 -10.23
N TYR A 190 14.83 -6.34 -9.08
CA TYR A 190 15.81 -7.05 -8.27
C TYR A 190 16.40 -8.26 -9.02
N ASN A 191 15.56 -9.06 -9.68
CA ASN A 191 16.03 -10.23 -10.41
C ASN A 191 16.99 -9.87 -11.55
N GLU A 192 16.76 -8.75 -12.23
CA GLU A 192 17.56 -8.29 -13.35
C GLU A 192 18.86 -7.57 -12.91
N PHE A 193 18.81 -6.80 -11.82
CA PHE A 193 19.90 -5.90 -11.44
C PHE A 193 20.68 -6.31 -10.17
N LYS A 194 20.29 -7.37 -9.45
CA LYS A 194 20.97 -7.84 -8.21
C LYS A 194 22.48 -8.09 -8.35
N ASP A 195 22.93 -8.49 -9.53
CA ASP A 195 24.33 -8.85 -9.80
C ASP A 195 25.15 -7.68 -10.38
N LYS A 196 24.50 -6.54 -10.69
CA LYS A 196 25.16 -5.32 -11.14
C LYS A 196 25.59 -4.49 -9.93
N LYS A 197 26.85 -4.05 -9.94
CA LYS A 197 27.34 -3.09 -8.95
C LYS A 197 26.83 -1.70 -9.30
N HIS A 198 26.01 -1.14 -8.42
CA HIS A 198 25.53 0.23 -8.52
C HIS A 198 26.17 1.12 -7.45
N ASP A 199 26.48 2.36 -7.82
CA ASP A 199 26.90 3.38 -6.85
C ASP A 199 25.66 3.98 -6.20
N SER A 200 25.44 3.64 -4.93
CA SER A 200 24.26 4.09 -4.18
C SER A 200 24.19 5.61 -4.05
N LYS A 201 25.32 6.30 -3.90
CA LYS A 201 25.35 7.76 -3.76
C LYS A 201 24.99 8.44 -5.06
N LYS A 202 25.47 7.90 -6.18
CA LYS A 202 25.13 8.42 -7.52
C LYS A 202 23.63 8.26 -7.80
N LEU A 203 23.08 7.07 -7.55
CA LEU A 203 21.66 6.80 -7.74
C LEU A 203 20.77 7.70 -6.86
N GLU A 204 21.11 7.87 -5.59
CA GLU A 204 20.36 8.74 -4.69
C GLU A 204 20.35 10.21 -5.15
N ALA A 205 21.49 10.71 -5.65
CA ALA A 205 21.57 12.07 -6.20
C ALA A 205 20.68 12.23 -7.44
N GLU A 206 20.76 11.29 -8.37
CA GLU A 206 19.98 11.27 -9.61
C GLU A 206 18.47 11.17 -9.33
N ILE A 207 18.05 10.26 -8.45
CA ILE A 207 16.65 10.13 -8.03
C ILE A 207 16.14 11.45 -7.45
N LYS A 208 16.93 12.12 -6.61
CA LYS A 208 16.55 13.39 -5.98
C LYS A 208 16.34 14.50 -7.00
N GLU A 209 17.23 14.61 -7.99
CA GLU A 209 17.08 15.59 -9.08
C GLU A 209 15.82 15.32 -9.90
N LEU A 210 15.59 14.07 -10.28
CA LEU A 210 14.42 13.63 -11.06
C LEU A 210 13.09 13.82 -10.32
N MET A 211 13.10 13.66 -9.00
CA MET A 211 11.93 13.93 -8.17
C MET A 211 11.54 15.41 -8.20
N GLN A 212 12.51 16.32 -8.30
CA GLN A 212 12.28 17.76 -8.34
C GLN A 212 11.99 18.28 -9.75
N ASP A 213 12.24 17.49 -10.80
CA ASP A 213 11.97 17.89 -12.17
C ASP A 213 10.46 17.95 -12.45
N GLU A 214 9.97 19.14 -12.83
CA GLU A 214 8.57 19.38 -13.20
C GLU A 214 8.20 18.72 -14.54
N ASP A 215 9.18 18.39 -15.37
CA ASP A 215 8.94 17.69 -16.63
C ASP A 215 8.69 16.19 -16.42
N VAL A 216 9.08 15.61 -15.28
CA VAL A 216 8.81 14.20 -14.94
C VAL A 216 7.42 14.08 -14.34
N THR A 217 6.46 13.55 -15.10
CA THR A 217 5.07 13.42 -14.62
C THR A 217 4.79 12.10 -13.91
N LYS A 218 5.57 11.04 -14.17
CA LYS A 218 5.42 9.74 -13.50
C LYS A 218 6.58 9.45 -12.55
N LYS A 219 6.42 9.86 -11.28
CA LYS A 219 7.46 9.72 -10.25
C LYS A 219 7.84 8.28 -9.92
N SER A 220 6.88 7.34 -9.98
CA SER A 220 7.18 5.90 -9.83
C SER A 220 8.07 5.34 -10.96
N GLY A 221 8.12 6.02 -12.10
CA GLY A 221 8.98 5.69 -13.24
C GLY A 221 10.46 6.01 -13.05
N ILE A 222 10.81 6.80 -12.03
CA ILE A 222 12.19 7.22 -11.77
C ILE A 222 13.07 6.01 -11.44
N TYR A 223 12.57 5.08 -10.62
CA TYR A 223 13.32 3.90 -10.19
C TYR A 223 13.69 2.95 -11.34
N PRO A 224 12.77 2.53 -12.22
CA PRO A 224 13.17 1.77 -13.40
C PRO A 224 14.03 2.60 -14.36
N TYR A 225 13.83 3.93 -14.48
CA TYR A 225 14.67 4.78 -15.32
C TYR A 225 16.14 4.79 -14.87
N VAL A 226 16.44 5.04 -13.59
CA VAL A 226 17.84 5.10 -13.13
C VAL A 226 18.58 3.74 -13.22
N LEU A 227 17.83 2.65 -13.41
CA LEU A 227 18.38 1.31 -13.61
C LEU A 227 18.50 0.93 -15.10
N THR A 228 17.56 1.36 -15.94
CA THR A 228 17.44 0.95 -17.35
C THR A 228 17.86 2.02 -18.36
N GLU A 229 17.94 3.28 -17.93
CA GLU A 229 18.13 4.49 -18.73
C GLU A 229 17.03 4.75 -19.78
N GLN A 230 15.86 4.14 -19.63
CA GLN A 230 14.76 4.26 -20.59
C GLN A 230 13.75 5.34 -20.20
N GLU A 231 13.78 6.49 -20.90
CA GLU A 231 12.93 7.67 -20.62
C GLU A 231 11.42 7.37 -20.62
N ARG A 232 10.97 6.34 -21.35
CA ARG A 232 9.57 5.92 -21.40
C ARG A 232 8.95 5.66 -20.02
N HIS A 233 9.78 5.33 -19.02
CA HIS A 233 9.31 5.11 -17.66
C HIS A 233 8.87 6.42 -16.98
N LEU A 234 9.49 7.55 -17.30
CA LEU A 234 9.31 8.84 -16.61
C LEU A 234 8.04 9.59 -17.03
N SER A 235 7.47 9.25 -18.20
CA SER A 235 6.34 9.97 -18.81
C SER A 235 6.59 11.48 -18.84
N ILE A 236 7.52 11.92 -19.68
CA ILE A 236 7.91 13.34 -19.74
C ILE A 236 6.73 14.21 -20.19
N ARG A 237 6.62 15.40 -19.59
CA ARG A 237 5.58 16.39 -19.86
C ARG A 237 5.51 16.70 -21.35
N ALA A 238 4.29 16.63 -21.90
CA ALA A 238 4.03 16.99 -23.29
C ALA A 238 4.01 18.51 -23.49
N PHE A 239 4.46 18.97 -24.66
CA PHE A 239 4.34 20.37 -25.07
C PHE A 239 2.87 20.79 -25.16
N THR A 240 2.57 22.01 -24.71
CA THR A 240 1.24 22.61 -24.83
C THR A 240 0.93 22.99 -26.28
N ASP A 241 -0.35 23.04 -26.68
CA ASP A 241 -0.73 23.39 -28.06
C ASP A 241 -0.26 24.78 -28.47
N ARG A 242 -0.13 25.71 -27.52
CA ARG A 242 0.49 27.01 -27.75
C ARG A 242 1.95 26.89 -28.18
N MET A 243 2.73 26.07 -27.47
CA MET A 243 4.15 25.81 -27.81
C MET A 243 4.28 25.13 -29.16
N LYS A 244 3.39 24.17 -29.48
CA LYS A 244 3.38 23.49 -30.78
C LYS A 244 3.11 24.45 -31.92
N ARG A 245 2.11 25.33 -31.77
CA ARG A 245 1.79 26.37 -32.76
C ARG A 245 2.96 27.33 -32.95
N GLU A 246 3.55 27.81 -31.86
CA GLU A 246 4.71 28.70 -31.94
C GLU A 246 5.88 28.06 -32.68
N ALA A 247 6.22 26.80 -32.37
CA ALA A 247 7.25 26.06 -33.07
C ALA A 247 6.92 25.85 -34.56
N TYR A 248 5.67 25.54 -34.88
CA TYR A 248 5.19 25.38 -36.25
C TYR A 248 5.38 26.66 -37.09
N GLU A 249 4.96 27.81 -36.56
CA GLU A 249 5.10 29.11 -37.23
C GLU A 249 6.58 29.51 -37.39
N ARG A 250 7.42 29.29 -36.37
CA ARG A 250 8.89 29.52 -36.46
C ARG A 250 9.55 28.66 -37.53
N GLN A 251 8.98 27.49 -37.80
CA GLN A 251 9.49 26.54 -38.80
C GLN A 251 8.83 26.67 -40.16
N ASP A 252 7.82 27.54 -40.32
CA ASP A 252 7.01 27.67 -41.54
C ASP A 252 6.39 26.32 -42.00
N GLY A 253 6.01 25.47 -41.04
CA GLY A 253 5.53 24.11 -41.31
C GLY A 253 6.58 23.15 -41.91
N ILE A 254 7.87 23.49 -41.81
CA ILE A 254 8.97 22.69 -42.36
C ILE A 254 9.57 21.78 -41.28
N CYS A 255 9.57 20.47 -41.56
CA CYS A 255 10.29 19.50 -40.74
C CYS A 255 11.83 19.67 -40.90
N PRO A 256 12.59 19.93 -39.81
CA PRO A 256 14.04 20.12 -39.87
C PRO A 256 14.80 18.87 -40.33
N PHE A 257 14.26 17.68 -40.08
CA PHE A 257 14.86 16.39 -40.49
C PHE A 257 14.65 16.12 -41.98
N CYS A 258 13.42 16.26 -42.51
CA CYS A 258 13.15 16.26 -43.95
C CYS A 258 14.05 17.23 -44.70
N LYS A 259 14.26 18.45 -44.14
CA LYS A 259 15.14 19.47 -44.74
C LYS A 259 16.58 18.99 -44.83
N LYS A 260 17.12 18.35 -43.79
CA LYS A 260 18.47 17.75 -43.79
C LYS A 260 18.59 16.59 -44.78
N GLN A 261 17.55 15.77 -44.92
CA GLN A 261 17.53 14.59 -45.80
C GLN A 261 17.20 14.90 -47.27
N LYS A 262 16.94 16.17 -47.62
CA LYS A 262 16.54 16.62 -48.97
C LYS A 262 15.29 15.89 -49.52
N LYS A 263 14.32 15.56 -48.65
CA LYS A 263 13.02 14.99 -49.07
C LYS A 263 12.21 16.02 -49.90
N ASP A 264 11.38 15.53 -50.83
CA ASP A 264 10.60 16.37 -51.76
C ASP A 264 9.46 17.14 -51.08
N LYS A 265 8.75 16.52 -50.11
CA LYS A 265 7.70 17.18 -49.32
C LYS A 265 8.33 17.95 -48.15
N LYS A 266 8.38 19.29 -48.29
CA LYS A 266 9.03 20.19 -47.32
C LYS A 266 8.08 20.87 -46.36
N GLN A 267 6.82 21.08 -46.75
CA GLN A 267 5.80 21.73 -45.93
C GLN A 267 4.71 20.72 -45.53
N TRP A 268 4.31 20.77 -44.27
CA TRP A 268 3.36 19.85 -43.64
C TRP A 268 2.26 20.67 -42.97
N ASP A 269 1.03 20.17 -42.98
CA ASP A 269 -0.01 20.74 -42.12
C ASP A 269 0.30 20.43 -40.65
N ILE A 270 -0.08 21.31 -39.73
CA ILE A 270 0.18 21.12 -38.30
C ILE A 270 -0.40 19.80 -37.76
N SER A 271 -1.51 19.31 -38.33
CA SER A 271 -2.12 18.02 -37.96
C SER A 271 -1.32 16.79 -38.41
N GLU A 272 -0.40 16.97 -39.36
CA GLU A 272 0.53 15.96 -39.86
C GLU A 272 1.88 15.96 -39.11
N MET A 273 2.04 16.85 -38.14
CA MET A 273 3.28 17.02 -37.38
C MET A 273 3.12 16.65 -35.90
N GLU A 274 4.22 16.27 -35.27
CA GLU A 274 4.33 15.96 -33.86
C GLU A 274 5.42 16.83 -33.23
N ALA A 275 5.18 17.28 -32.00
CA ALA A 275 6.14 18.09 -31.27
C ALA A 275 7.17 17.20 -30.60
N ASP A 276 8.40 17.65 -30.63
CA ASP A 276 9.57 16.92 -30.16
C ASP A 276 10.61 17.89 -29.61
N HIS A 277 11.52 17.40 -28.78
CA HIS A 277 12.58 18.22 -28.19
C HIS A 277 13.74 18.43 -29.18
N ILE A 278 14.26 19.66 -29.24
CA ILE A 278 15.48 19.98 -30.00
C ILE A 278 16.68 19.32 -29.33
N THR A 279 16.89 19.66 -28.05
CA THR A 279 17.81 18.96 -27.14
C THR A 279 17.01 17.89 -26.42
N PRO A 280 17.37 16.59 -26.56
CA PRO A 280 16.71 15.50 -25.86
C PRO A 280 16.62 15.75 -24.34
N TRP A 281 15.60 15.18 -23.70
CA TRP A 281 15.36 15.42 -22.28
C TRP A 281 16.49 14.83 -21.40
N HIS A 282 17.01 13.62 -21.70
CA HIS A 282 18.17 13.06 -20.99
C HIS A 282 19.47 13.87 -21.16
N GLU A 283 19.58 14.74 -22.17
CA GLU A 283 20.71 15.66 -22.34
C GLU A 283 20.48 17.01 -21.61
N GLY A 284 19.41 17.11 -20.81
CA GLY A 284 19.03 18.31 -20.05
C GLY A 284 18.04 19.23 -20.76
N GLY A 285 17.46 18.80 -21.88
CA GLY A 285 16.47 19.58 -22.62
C GLY A 285 15.11 19.66 -21.90
N LYS A 286 14.67 20.87 -21.56
CA LYS A 286 13.38 21.11 -20.88
C LYS A 286 12.19 21.20 -21.84
N THR A 287 10.98 20.93 -21.36
CA THR A 287 9.72 21.07 -22.12
C THR A 287 9.26 22.53 -22.15
N ILE A 288 10.03 23.37 -22.86
CA ILE A 288 9.78 24.81 -23.06
C ILE A 288 9.63 25.16 -24.54
N ALA A 289 9.05 26.32 -24.84
CA ALA A 289 8.73 26.73 -26.21
C ALA A 289 9.99 26.77 -27.09
N GLU A 290 11.12 27.19 -26.54
CA GLU A 290 12.42 27.34 -27.21
C GLU A 290 13.04 25.99 -27.58
N ASN A 291 12.75 24.94 -26.81
CA ASN A 291 13.24 23.59 -27.05
C ASN A 291 12.23 22.72 -27.83
N CYS A 292 11.08 23.28 -28.20
CA CYS A 292 10.06 22.61 -29.00
C CYS A 292 10.37 22.74 -30.50
N GLN A 293 10.37 21.62 -31.22
CA GLN A 293 10.33 21.58 -32.69
C GLN A 293 9.19 20.69 -33.17
N MET A 294 8.66 20.98 -34.36
CA MET A 294 7.68 20.15 -35.04
C MET A 294 8.37 19.25 -36.06
N LEU A 295 8.20 17.94 -35.94
CA LEU A 295 8.65 16.93 -36.90
C LEU A 295 7.45 16.33 -37.64
N CYS A 296 7.63 15.86 -38.87
CA CYS A 296 6.59 15.03 -39.49
C CYS A 296 6.45 13.71 -38.71
N LYS A 297 5.26 13.12 -38.71
CA LYS A 297 4.99 11.85 -37.99
C LYS A 297 5.97 10.72 -38.33
N GLU A 298 6.46 10.66 -39.56
CA GLU A 298 7.42 9.64 -40.01
C GLU A 298 8.80 9.83 -39.37
N ASP A 299 9.34 11.05 -39.45
CA ASP A 299 10.66 11.37 -38.89
C ASP A 299 10.61 11.29 -37.36
N ASN A 300 9.51 11.69 -36.73
CA ASN A 300 9.33 11.58 -35.27
C ASN A 300 9.38 10.12 -34.82
N ARG A 301 8.66 9.22 -35.49
CA ARG A 301 8.68 7.78 -35.18
C ARG A 301 10.06 7.15 -35.37
N THR A 302 10.78 7.60 -36.38
CA THR A 302 12.13 7.10 -36.68
C THR A 302 13.16 7.60 -35.67
N LYS A 303 12.98 8.83 -35.16
CA LYS A 303 13.81 9.40 -34.09
C LYS A 303 13.57 8.68 -32.76
N SER A 304 12.32 8.40 -32.40
CA SER A 304 11.96 7.74 -31.14
C SER A 304 12.27 6.23 -31.08
N GLY A 305 12.63 5.61 -32.21
CA GLY A 305 12.94 4.17 -32.32
C GLY A 305 14.43 3.83 -32.31
N LYS A 306 15.30 4.79 -32.00
CA LYS A 306 16.74 4.60 -31.76
C LYS A 306 17.04 4.78 -30.28
#